data_AF-A0A954WP13-F1
#
_entry.id   AF-A0A954WP13-F1
#
_cell.length_a   1.000
_cell.length_b   1.000
_cell.length_c   1.000
_cell.angle_alpha   90.00
_cell.angle_beta   90.00
_cell.angle_gamma   90.00
#
_symmetry.space_group_name_H-M   'P 1'
#
loop_
_entity.id
_entity.type
_entity.pdbx_description
1 polymer ?
#
loop_
_entity_poly.entity_id
_entity_poly.type
_entity_poly.pdbx_seq_one_letter_code
_entity_poly.pdbx_strand_id
1 'polypeptide(L)'
;MESIRFFAKLFSSLRTLLLAITLSAASCCTDNTYAGAPFVDLGPAASLAFSQPVTTVEIFDDQRSLGPSTANRFVLDTGANGILLAAEAYDEAASRGYRVEGTFREQGVAGFSETDVSAPYTFQLTDHAGNRRKLTDVRLMSNENTSFCQLSFCPFYGVAGMPTMTGRVASLDLESGDISDALGQ
;
A
#
# COMPACT_ATOMS: atom_id res chain seq x y z
N MET A 1 -64.15 16.26 20.45
CA MET A 1 -63.36 16.46 19.20
C MET A 1 -61.87 16.15 19.42
N GLU A 2 -61.51 15.23 20.33
CA GLU A 2 -60.11 14.90 20.66
C GLU A 2 -59.67 13.48 20.25
N SER A 3 -60.62 12.58 19.96
CA SER A 3 -60.34 11.18 19.60
C SER A 3 -59.58 11.02 18.26
N ILE A 4 -59.79 11.94 17.30
CA ILE A 4 -59.19 11.85 15.95
C ILE A 4 -57.69 12.21 15.95
N ARG A 5 -57.23 13.04 16.91
CA ARG A 5 -55.81 13.45 16.98
C ARG A 5 -54.90 12.37 17.56
N PHE A 6 -55.44 11.41 18.32
CA PHE A 6 -54.66 10.33 18.91
C PHE A 6 -54.30 9.25 17.86
N PHE A 7 -55.23 8.92 16.96
CA PHE A 7 -54.99 7.94 15.90
C PHE A 7 -53.94 8.41 14.88
N ALA A 8 -53.87 9.70 14.54
CA ALA A 8 -52.89 10.21 13.59
C ALA A 8 -51.43 10.13 14.10
N LYS A 9 -51.21 10.29 15.41
CA LYS A 9 -49.86 10.15 16.01
C LYS A 9 -49.40 8.69 16.08
N LEU A 10 -50.34 7.75 16.30
CA LEU A 10 -50.03 6.32 16.34
C LEU A 10 -49.57 5.77 14.98
N PHE A 11 -50.17 6.26 13.88
CA PHE A 11 -49.77 5.85 12.51
C PHE A 11 -48.46 6.47 12.02
N SER A 12 -48.12 7.67 12.49
CA SER A 12 -46.82 8.32 12.19
C SER A 12 -45.65 7.58 12.85
N SER A 13 -45.81 7.21 14.13
CA SER A 13 -44.77 6.50 14.89
C SER A 13 -44.54 5.06 14.41
N LEU A 14 -45.56 4.41 13.83
CA LEU A 14 -45.44 3.04 13.32
C LEU A 14 -44.66 2.98 11.99
N ARG A 15 -44.73 4.03 11.17
CA ARG A 15 -43.94 4.13 9.92
C ARG A 15 -42.46 4.36 10.20
N THR A 16 -42.11 5.15 11.20
CA THR A 16 -40.71 5.38 11.59
C THR A 16 -40.08 4.12 12.19
N LEU A 17 -40.88 3.32 12.92
CA LEU A 17 -40.41 2.06 13.50
C LEU A 17 -40.25 0.95 12.45
N LEU A 18 -41.14 0.85 11.45
CA LEU A 18 -40.96 -0.10 10.34
C LEU A 18 -39.75 0.24 9.46
N LEU A 19 -39.40 1.51 9.28
CA LEU A 19 -38.23 1.93 8.50
C LEU A 19 -36.90 1.65 9.24
N ALA A 20 -36.91 1.64 10.57
CA ALA A 20 -35.74 1.30 11.38
C ALA A 20 -35.45 -0.21 11.40
N ILE A 21 -36.49 -1.05 11.28
CA ILE A 21 -36.34 -2.51 11.30
C ILE A 21 -35.87 -3.04 9.93
N THR A 22 -36.24 -2.41 8.81
CA THR A 22 -35.73 -2.82 7.49
C THR A 22 -34.27 -2.42 7.24
N LEU A 23 -33.75 -1.39 7.92
CA LEU A 23 -32.35 -0.98 7.75
C LEU A 23 -31.37 -1.83 8.58
N SER A 24 -31.85 -2.54 9.61
CA SER A 24 -30.99 -3.40 10.46
C SER A 24 -30.84 -4.83 9.94
N ALA A 25 -31.61 -5.24 8.93
CA ALA A 25 -31.54 -6.59 8.36
C ALA A 25 -30.60 -6.69 7.14
N ALA A 26 -30.10 -5.56 6.60
CA ALA A 26 -29.19 -5.56 5.46
C ALA A 26 -27.70 -5.72 5.86
N SER A 27 -27.36 -5.62 7.15
CA SER A 27 -25.96 -5.76 7.61
C SER A 27 -25.57 -7.19 8.03
N CYS A 28 -26.47 -8.16 7.97
CA CYS A 28 -26.15 -9.53 8.42
C CYS A 28 -25.59 -10.43 7.31
N CYS A 29 -25.59 -9.96 6.07
CA CYS A 29 -25.05 -10.66 4.91
C CYS A 29 -24.02 -9.79 4.19
N THR A 30 -23.10 -9.16 4.92
CA THR A 30 -21.77 -9.02 4.35
C THR A 30 -21.23 -10.43 4.29
N ASP A 31 -21.23 -11.01 3.09
CA ASP A 31 -20.47 -12.21 2.81
C ASP A 31 -19.11 -12.04 3.48
N ASN A 32 -18.89 -12.78 4.57
CA ASN A 32 -17.56 -13.24 4.88
C ASN A 32 -17.23 -14.22 3.76
N THR A 33 -16.97 -13.68 2.57
CA THR A 33 -16.21 -14.39 1.57
C THR A 33 -14.99 -14.85 2.35
N TYR A 34 -14.86 -16.16 2.53
CA TYR A 34 -13.58 -16.78 2.80
C TYR A 34 -12.69 -16.32 1.65
N ALA A 35 -12.08 -15.14 1.77
CA ALA A 35 -10.88 -14.81 1.06
C ALA A 35 -9.96 -15.95 1.45
N GLY A 36 -9.66 -16.84 0.51
CA GLY A 36 -8.79 -17.99 0.75
C GLY A 36 -7.60 -17.50 1.57
N ALA A 37 -7.27 -18.23 2.64
CA ALA A 37 -6.19 -17.82 3.54
C ALA A 37 -5.00 -17.35 2.70
N PRO A 38 -4.35 -16.23 3.06
CA PRO A 38 -3.23 -15.72 2.28
C PRO A 38 -2.24 -16.87 2.08
N PHE A 39 -1.94 -17.17 0.81
CA PHE A 39 -1.09 -18.27 0.44
C PHE A 39 0.14 -17.75 -0.29
N VAL A 40 1.24 -18.47 -0.13
CA VAL A 40 2.43 -18.31 -0.95
C VAL A 40 2.50 -19.54 -1.82
N ASP A 41 2.33 -19.35 -3.13
CA ASP A 41 2.53 -20.43 -4.10
C ASP A 41 4.00 -20.47 -4.50
N LEU A 42 4.63 -21.62 -4.30
CA LEU A 42 6.04 -21.81 -4.61
C LEU A 42 6.14 -22.52 -5.96
N GLY A 43 6.65 -21.79 -6.95
CA GLY A 43 7.01 -22.36 -8.24
C GLY A 43 8.19 -23.34 -8.17
N PRO A 44 8.63 -23.84 -9.33
CA PRO A 44 9.84 -24.66 -9.42
C PRO A 44 11.04 -23.96 -8.79
N ALA A 45 11.96 -24.74 -8.22
CA ALA A 45 13.21 -24.19 -7.70
C ALA A 45 14.03 -23.56 -8.84
N ALA A 46 14.35 -22.27 -8.70
CA ALA A 46 15.31 -21.61 -9.59
C ALA A 46 16.71 -22.16 -9.31
N SER A 47 17.43 -22.53 -10.36
CA SER A 47 18.81 -23.04 -10.24
C SER A 47 19.81 -21.96 -9.83
N LEU A 48 19.49 -20.70 -10.12
CA LEU A 48 20.23 -19.49 -9.79
C LEU A 48 19.24 -18.37 -9.47
N ALA A 49 19.33 -17.78 -8.29
CA ALA A 49 18.61 -16.56 -7.93
C ALA A 49 19.59 -15.38 -7.99
N PHE A 50 19.42 -14.48 -8.97
CA PHE A 50 20.42 -13.45 -9.27
C PHE A 50 20.21 -12.16 -8.46
N SER A 51 18.95 -11.81 -8.18
CA SER A 51 18.58 -10.60 -7.45
C SER A 51 17.19 -10.75 -6.83
N GLN A 52 16.91 -9.90 -5.83
CA GLN A 52 15.54 -9.68 -5.40
C GLN A 52 14.75 -8.94 -6.51
N PRO A 53 13.46 -9.26 -6.71
CA PRO A 53 12.64 -8.58 -7.70
C PRO A 53 12.42 -7.11 -7.35
N VAL A 54 12.54 -6.23 -8.35
CA VAL A 54 12.41 -4.78 -8.18
C VAL A 54 11.37 -4.16 -9.10
N THR A 55 10.69 -3.14 -8.61
CA THR A 55 9.70 -2.34 -9.35
C THR A 55 10.21 -0.91 -9.50
N THR A 56 9.73 -0.20 -10.52
CA THR A 56 9.99 1.22 -10.67
C THR A 56 8.92 2.01 -9.94
N VAL A 57 9.29 3.00 -9.14
CA VAL A 57 8.36 3.78 -8.33
C VAL A 57 8.41 5.26 -8.63
N GLU A 58 7.30 5.94 -8.41
CA GLU A 58 7.20 7.39 -8.49
C GLU A 58 6.17 7.91 -7.48
N ILE A 59 6.50 9.01 -6.82
CA ILE A 59 5.70 9.65 -5.78
C ILE A 59 5.08 10.90 -6.38
N PHE A 60 3.81 11.13 -6.08
CA PHE A 60 3.07 12.28 -6.56
C PHE A 60 2.40 13.03 -5.41
N ASP A 61 2.49 14.35 -5.51
CA ASP A 61 1.69 15.33 -4.78
C ASP A 61 0.63 15.85 -5.76
N ASP A 62 -0.61 15.38 -5.61
CA ASP A 62 -1.65 15.44 -6.63
C ASP A 62 -1.21 14.86 -7.99
N GLN A 63 -0.98 15.73 -8.99
CA GLN A 63 -0.50 15.36 -10.33
C GLN A 63 0.98 15.67 -10.54
N ARG A 64 1.63 16.29 -9.56
CA ARG A 64 3.03 16.69 -9.63
C ARG A 64 3.92 15.54 -9.15
N SER A 65 4.78 15.05 -10.03
CA SER A 65 5.80 14.08 -9.64
C SER A 65 6.82 14.71 -8.70
N LEU A 66 7.09 14.02 -7.61
CA LEU A 66 8.19 14.28 -6.69
C LEU A 66 9.37 13.34 -6.98
N GLY A 67 9.31 12.49 -8.00
CA GLY A 67 10.28 11.40 -8.19
C GLY A 67 10.08 10.28 -7.16
N PRO A 68 11.11 9.48 -6.84
CA PRO A 68 12.44 9.51 -7.44
C PRO A 68 12.41 9.20 -8.94
N SER A 69 13.39 9.74 -9.67
CA SER A 69 13.57 9.56 -11.11
C SER A 69 14.78 8.70 -11.45
N THR A 70 15.86 8.77 -10.66
CA THR A 70 17.06 7.94 -10.84
C THR A 70 17.11 6.85 -9.77
N ALA A 71 16.86 7.20 -8.51
CA ALA A 71 16.77 6.30 -7.36
C ALA A 71 15.37 5.64 -7.24
N ASN A 72 14.83 5.16 -8.36
CA ASN A 72 13.43 4.75 -8.47
C ASN A 72 13.19 3.25 -8.44
N ARG A 73 14.23 2.43 -8.26
CA ARG A 73 14.11 0.98 -8.17
C ARG A 73 13.87 0.55 -6.73
N PHE A 74 12.75 -0.08 -6.44
CA PHE A 74 12.37 -0.52 -5.10
C PHE A 74 12.23 -2.04 -5.08
N VAL A 75 12.72 -2.69 -4.03
CA VAL A 75 12.49 -4.13 -3.83
C VAL A 75 11.07 -4.36 -3.30
N LEU A 76 10.38 -5.39 -3.82
CA LEU A 76 9.15 -5.87 -3.18
C LEU A 76 9.50 -6.75 -1.98
N ASP A 77 9.01 -6.39 -0.80
CA ASP A 77 9.36 -7.08 0.44
C ASP A 77 8.11 -7.42 1.28
N THR A 78 7.82 -8.71 1.42
CA THR A 78 6.69 -9.19 2.22
C THR A 78 6.96 -9.10 3.72
N GLY A 79 8.21 -8.94 4.14
CA GLY A 79 8.60 -8.72 5.54
C GLY A 79 8.46 -7.27 6.01
N ALA A 80 8.31 -6.32 5.08
CA ALA A 80 8.19 -4.91 5.42
C ALA A 80 6.72 -4.48 5.62
N ASN A 81 6.43 -3.87 6.77
CA ASN A 81 5.08 -3.39 7.11
C ASN A 81 4.67 -2.11 6.38
N GLY A 82 5.62 -1.40 5.75
CA GLY A 82 5.39 -0.11 5.11
C GLY A 82 6.23 0.05 3.84
N ILE A 83 6.21 1.27 3.30
CA ILE A 83 7.05 1.64 2.14
C ILE A 83 8.17 2.51 2.67
N LEU A 84 9.42 2.18 2.35
CA LEU A 84 10.62 2.87 2.84
C LEU A 84 11.40 3.47 1.68
N LEU A 85 11.71 4.76 1.76
CA LEU A 85 12.66 5.46 0.90
C LEU A 85 14.04 5.42 1.58
N ALA A 86 15.04 4.89 0.88
CA ALA A 86 16.43 5.04 1.27
C ALA A 86 16.91 6.47 0.99
N ALA A 87 18.09 6.81 1.48
CA ALA A 87 18.71 8.12 1.40
C ALA A 87 18.63 8.74 0.00
N GLU A 88 19.01 8.02 -1.04
CA GLU A 88 19.05 8.55 -2.41
C GLU A 88 17.64 8.85 -2.97
N ALA A 89 16.68 7.96 -2.70
CA ALA A 89 15.29 8.15 -3.12
C ALA A 89 14.62 9.28 -2.33
N TYR A 90 14.94 9.37 -1.03
CA TYR A 90 14.51 10.45 -0.16
C TYR A 90 15.06 11.79 -0.64
N ASP A 91 16.36 11.89 -0.92
CA ASP A 91 17.01 13.13 -1.35
C ASP A 91 16.39 13.68 -2.65
N GLU A 92 16.15 12.80 -3.63
CA GLU A 92 15.45 13.19 -4.85
C GLU A 92 14.04 13.73 -4.56
N ALA A 93 13.27 13.04 -3.72
CA ALA A 93 11.91 13.43 -3.37
C ALA A 93 11.88 14.74 -2.55
N ALA A 94 12.77 14.87 -1.57
CA ALA A 94 12.93 16.04 -0.71
C ALA A 94 13.27 17.27 -1.54
N SER A 95 14.17 17.15 -2.51
CA SER A 95 14.53 18.24 -3.43
C SER A 95 13.35 18.77 -4.27
N ARG A 96 12.26 17.99 -4.36
CA ARG A 96 11.05 18.32 -5.15
C ARG A 96 9.83 18.67 -4.29
N GLY A 97 9.97 18.68 -2.97
CA GLY A 97 8.93 19.11 -2.03
C GLY A 97 8.22 17.98 -1.29
N TYR A 98 8.85 16.79 -1.18
CA TYR A 98 8.46 15.80 -0.19
C TYR A 98 8.56 16.38 1.23
N ARG A 99 7.58 16.06 2.09
CA ARG A 99 7.44 16.59 3.44
C ARG A 99 7.30 15.46 4.45
N VAL A 100 8.00 15.61 5.56
CA VAL A 100 7.89 14.77 6.76
C VAL A 100 6.92 15.42 7.74
N GLU A 101 6.04 14.63 8.35
CA GLU A 101 5.02 15.07 9.32
C GLU A 101 5.15 14.38 10.68
N GLY A 102 6.07 13.43 10.84
CA GLY A 102 6.32 12.76 12.11
C GLY A 102 7.42 11.73 12.00
N THR A 103 7.56 10.91 13.04
CA THR A 103 8.49 9.79 13.08
C THR A 103 7.76 8.52 13.52
N PHE A 104 8.32 7.37 13.14
CA PHE A 104 7.85 6.05 13.49
C PHE A 104 9.05 5.17 13.87
N ARG A 105 8.84 4.29 14.85
CA ARG A 105 9.85 3.30 15.23
C ARG A 105 9.52 1.97 14.58
N GLU A 106 10.24 1.67 13.52
CA GLU A 106 10.10 0.43 12.76
C GLU A 106 10.90 -0.68 13.44
N GLN A 107 10.31 -1.88 13.52
CA GLN A 107 10.93 -3.06 14.13
C GLN A 107 11.49 -3.97 13.04
N GLY A 108 12.81 -3.94 12.87
CA GLY A 108 13.55 -4.84 11.99
C GLY A 108 14.24 -5.97 12.75
N VAL A 109 14.96 -6.82 12.00
CA VAL A 109 15.74 -7.95 12.55
C VAL A 109 16.84 -7.46 13.52
N ALA A 110 17.42 -6.28 13.26
CA ALA A 110 18.46 -5.68 14.08
C ALA A 110 17.92 -4.86 15.28
N GLY A 111 16.61 -4.89 15.53
CA GLY A 111 15.95 -4.11 16.57
C GLY A 111 15.13 -2.95 16.00
N PHE A 112 14.91 -1.93 16.83
CA PHE A 112 14.10 -0.77 16.43
C PHE A 112 14.96 0.28 15.74
N SER A 113 14.49 0.79 14.61
CA SER A 113 15.04 1.95 13.92
C SER A 113 14.02 3.08 13.91
N GLU A 114 14.46 4.33 14.03
CA GLU A 114 13.60 5.49 13.84
C GLU A 114 13.61 5.88 12.36
N THR A 115 12.42 6.10 11.82
CA THR A 115 12.20 6.54 10.43
C THR A 115 11.27 7.74 10.44
N ASP A 116 11.48 8.66 9.51
CA ASP A 116 10.55 9.73 9.23
C ASP A 116 9.26 9.17 8.62
N VAL A 117 8.14 9.86 8.86
CA VAL A 117 6.83 9.56 8.26
C VAL A 117 6.38 10.75 7.44
N SER A 118 6.09 10.51 6.17
CA SER A 118 5.71 11.55 5.22
C SER A 118 4.30 12.09 5.43
N ALA A 119 4.03 13.26 4.85
CA ALA A 119 2.68 13.66 4.44
C ALA A 119 2.05 12.59 3.52
N PRO A 120 0.71 12.51 3.40
CA PRO A 120 0.10 11.57 2.48
C PRO A 120 0.39 11.93 1.02
N TYR A 121 0.75 10.92 0.22
CA TYR A 121 1.07 11.04 -1.20
C TYR A 121 0.37 9.97 -2.03
N THR A 122 0.43 10.13 -3.36
CA THR A 122 0.16 9.04 -4.28
C THR A 122 1.46 8.31 -4.61
N PHE A 123 1.51 7.01 -4.33
CA PHE A 123 2.64 6.14 -4.64
C PHE A 123 2.31 5.29 -5.86
N GLN A 124 3.08 5.44 -6.94
CA GLN A 124 2.89 4.70 -8.18
C GLN A 124 3.98 3.64 -8.34
N LEU A 125 3.58 2.40 -8.60
CA LEU A 125 4.45 1.30 -8.99
C LEU A 125 4.31 1.05 -10.49
N THR A 126 5.41 0.68 -11.14
CA THR A 126 5.45 0.22 -12.53
C THR A 126 6.19 -1.12 -12.57
N ASP A 127 5.51 -2.16 -13.05
CA ASP A 127 6.10 -3.49 -13.21
C ASP A 127 6.97 -3.59 -14.47
N HIS A 128 7.59 -4.76 -14.70
CA HIS A 128 8.47 -4.95 -15.87
C HIS A 128 7.70 -4.94 -17.20
N ALA A 129 6.40 -5.25 -17.19
CA ALA A 129 5.53 -5.16 -18.35
C ALA A 129 5.02 -3.72 -18.62
N GLY A 130 5.37 -2.76 -17.76
CA GLY A 130 4.95 -1.36 -17.87
C GLY A 130 3.57 -1.06 -17.29
N ASN A 131 2.93 -2.03 -16.63
CA ASN A 131 1.67 -1.82 -15.95
C ASN A 131 1.89 -0.89 -14.75
N ARG A 132 1.01 0.11 -14.62
CA ARG A 132 1.11 1.12 -13.57
C ARG A 132 0.00 0.95 -12.56
N ARG A 133 0.35 1.04 -11.28
CA ARG A 133 -0.61 1.02 -10.18
C ARG A 133 -0.36 2.16 -9.23
N LYS A 134 -1.41 2.87 -8.86
CA LYS A 134 -1.38 3.95 -7.89
C LYS A 134 -2.00 3.49 -6.57
N LEU A 135 -1.35 3.88 -5.48
CA LEU A 135 -1.87 3.84 -4.13
C LEU A 135 -1.99 5.28 -3.66
N THR A 136 -3.20 5.72 -3.32
CA THR A 136 -3.48 7.10 -2.89
C THR A 136 -3.52 7.18 -1.37
N ASP A 137 -3.29 8.38 -0.83
CA ASP A 137 -3.31 8.63 0.63
C ASP A 137 -2.34 7.72 1.41
N VAL A 138 -1.16 7.49 0.82
CA VAL A 138 -0.12 6.65 1.40
C VAL A 138 0.89 7.51 2.13
N ARG A 139 1.20 7.14 3.36
CA ARG A 139 2.36 7.68 4.09
C ARG A 139 3.56 6.76 3.88
N LEU A 140 4.68 7.38 3.62
CA LEU A 140 5.95 6.74 3.29
C LEU A 140 6.89 6.92 4.47
N MET A 141 7.65 5.88 4.77
CA MET A 141 8.78 5.97 5.69
C MET A 141 10.01 6.43 4.93
N SER A 142 10.87 7.22 5.56
CA SER A 142 12.16 7.61 4.98
C SER A 142 13.25 7.64 6.03
N ASN A 143 14.49 7.45 5.59
CA ASN A 143 15.66 7.65 6.45
C ASN A 143 16.84 8.14 5.58
N GLU A 144 17.23 9.40 5.80
CA GLU A 144 18.34 10.06 5.08
C GLU A 144 19.71 9.41 5.34
N ASN A 145 19.84 8.59 6.39
CA ASN A 145 21.08 7.93 6.77
C ASN A 145 21.12 6.45 6.33
N THR A 146 20.03 5.91 5.80
CA THR A 146 19.96 4.51 5.35
C THR A 146 20.12 4.47 3.85
N SER A 147 21.27 3.98 3.37
CA SER A 147 21.50 3.68 1.96
C SER A 147 21.65 2.18 1.73
N PHE A 148 21.05 1.69 0.65
CA PHE A 148 21.21 0.32 0.16
C PHE A 148 22.30 0.20 -0.92
N CYS A 149 22.99 1.31 -1.23
CA CYS A 149 24.10 1.35 -2.16
C CYS A 149 25.40 0.95 -1.46
N GLN A 150 25.81 -0.31 -1.60
CA GLN A 150 27.15 -0.75 -1.20
C GLN A 150 28.06 -0.79 -2.45
N LEU A 151 29.19 -0.07 -2.40
CA LEU A 151 30.29 -0.17 -3.38
C LEU A 151 29.89 0.19 -4.84
N SER A 152 29.29 1.36 -5.03
CA SER A 152 28.98 1.97 -6.35
C SER A 152 27.95 1.22 -7.21
N PHE A 153 27.38 0.10 -6.75
CA PHE A 153 26.28 -0.58 -7.43
C PHE A 153 25.07 -0.64 -6.50
N CYS A 154 23.99 0.01 -6.91
CA CYS A 154 22.76 0.09 -6.14
C CYS A 154 21.71 -0.82 -6.79
N PRO A 155 21.43 -2.01 -6.23
CA PRO A 155 20.40 -2.88 -6.78
C PRO A 155 18.99 -2.27 -6.63
N PHE A 156 18.78 -1.49 -5.56
CA PHE A 156 17.54 -0.78 -5.25
C PHE A 156 17.82 0.40 -4.29
N TYR A 157 16.83 1.27 -4.14
CA TYR A 157 16.89 2.54 -3.38
C TYR A 157 15.70 2.70 -2.41
N GLY A 158 15.00 1.60 -2.16
CA GLY A 158 13.85 1.60 -1.28
C GLY A 158 13.17 0.25 -1.22
N VAL A 159 12.19 0.16 -0.34
CA VAL A 159 11.41 -1.04 -0.07
C VAL A 159 9.94 -0.74 -0.31
N ALA A 160 9.31 -1.53 -1.17
CA ALA A 160 7.88 -1.56 -1.42
C ALA A 160 7.27 -2.71 -0.61
N GLY A 161 6.85 -2.42 0.63
CA GLY A 161 6.36 -3.45 1.55
C GLY A 161 4.96 -3.96 1.27
N MET A 162 4.40 -4.68 2.24
CA MET A 162 3.07 -5.29 2.18
C MET A 162 1.93 -4.38 1.71
N PRO A 163 1.83 -3.08 2.09
CA PRO A 163 0.77 -2.21 1.59
C PRO A 163 0.71 -2.15 0.06
N THR A 164 1.83 -2.38 -0.60
CA THR A 164 1.86 -2.44 -2.05
C THR A 164 1.21 -3.71 -2.56
N MET A 165 1.31 -4.85 -1.89
CA MET A 165 0.82 -6.17 -2.35
C MET A 165 -0.58 -6.54 -1.83
N THR A 166 -1.15 -5.77 -0.91
CA THR A 166 -2.47 -6.06 -0.32
C THR A 166 -3.58 -6.14 -1.38
N GLY A 167 -4.41 -7.18 -1.26
CA GLY A 167 -5.57 -7.40 -2.14
C GLY A 167 -5.21 -7.84 -3.55
N ARG A 168 -4.00 -8.39 -3.76
CA ARG A 168 -3.58 -8.93 -5.05
C ARG A 168 -2.62 -10.11 -4.94
N VAL A 169 -2.43 -10.78 -6.06
CA VAL A 169 -1.34 -11.73 -6.27
C VAL A 169 -0.18 -10.98 -6.90
N ALA A 170 0.96 -10.95 -6.21
CA ALA A 170 2.23 -10.48 -6.76
C ALA A 170 3.08 -11.71 -7.10
N SER A 171 3.51 -11.82 -8.36
CA SER A 171 4.42 -12.89 -8.79
C SER A 171 5.86 -12.38 -8.76
N LEU A 172 6.69 -13.09 -8.00
CA LEU A 172 8.11 -12.81 -7.81
C LEU A 172 8.91 -13.85 -8.59
N ASP A 173 9.51 -13.46 -9.71
CA ASP A 173 10.41 -14.33 -10.46
C ASP A 173 11.86 -14.06 -10.04
N LEU A 174 12.46 -15.02 -9.34
CA LEU A 174 13.82 -14.91 -8.81
C LEU A 174 14.91 -15.23 -9.85
N GLU A 175 14.55 -15.88 -10.95
CA GLU A 175 15.49 -16.22 -12.02
C GLU A 175 15.69 -15.02 -12.96
N SER A 176 14.59 -14.40 -13.39
CA SER A 176 14.65 -13.17 -14.19
C SER A 176 14.86 -11.91 -13.35
N GLY A 177 14.52 -11.96 -12.05
CA GLY A 177 14.46 -10.76 -11.19
C GLY A 177 13.26 -9.87 -11.51
N ASP A 178 12.31 -10.36 -12.31
CA ASP A 178 11.14 -9.61 -12.72
C ASP A 178 10.00 -9.74 -11.71
N ILE A 179 9.20 -8.67 -11.68
CA ILE A 179 7.89 -8.68 -11.07
C ILE A 179 6.89 -8.65 -12.21
N SER A 180 5.99 -9.63 -12.22
CA SER A 180 4.73 -9.49 -12.93
C SER A 180 3.64 -9.37 -11.88
N ASP A 181 2.91 -8.27 -11.93
CA ASP A 181 1.60 -8.26 -11.31
C ASP A 181 0.73 -9.16 -12.20
N ALA A 182 0.21 -10.25 -11.64
CA ALA A 182 -0.90 -10.96 -12.26
C ALA A 182 -2.15 -10.09 -12.14
N LEU A 183 -2.15 -8.90 -12.76
CA LEU A 183 -3.24 -7.93 -12.67
C LEU A 183 -3.80 -7.64 -14.05
N GLY A 184 -4.63 -8.58 -14.47
CA GLY A 184 -5.65 -8.39 -15.49
C GLY A 184 -6.89 -9.26 -15.27
N GLN A 185 -7.09 -9.86 -14.08
CA GLN A 185 -8.32 -10.57 -13.72
C GLN A 185 -8.71 -10.27 -12.26
#